data_AF-A0A822D2J9-F1
#
_entry.id   AF-A0A822D2J9-F1
#
_cell.length_a   1.000
_cell.length_b   1.000
_cell.length_c   1.000
_cell.angle_alpha   90.00
_cell.angle_beta   90.00
_cell.angle_gamma   90.00
#
_symmetry.space_group_name_H-M   'P 1'
#
loop_
_entity.id
_entity.type
_entity.pdbx_description
1 polymer ?
#
loop_
_entity_poly.entity_id
_entity_poly.type
_entity_poly.pdbx_seq_one_letter_code
_entity_poly.pdbx_strand_id
1 'polypeptide(L)'
;MALGNNDLCQSQFCIKAANHLINSIDQSVDPCDNFYQFTCGKWLKNNRTSEDEDKWKFPGIILDENIIDLLSTNETVKLQSVMNARILYSSCINETNIEKEGIDPILSLINTQFGGWPILQGSSWKSSTFNLTNLLLKLHQYNYNFSFSISSEVDEKNSSATTIFIGQGSLGLSQRQYYAKETNITIAYRQFMYSVAKALT
;
A
#
# COMPACT_ATOMS: atom_id res chain seq x y z
N MET A 1 28.66 -37.79 11.35
CA MET A 1 28.48 -37.85 12.82
C MET A 1 26.99 -37.99 13.06
N ALA A 2 26.55 -39.11 13.62
CA ALA A 2 25.14 -39.29 14.01
C ALA A 2 24.97 -38.70 15.42
N LEU A 3 24.04 -37.75 15.57
CA LEU A 3 23.66 -37.19 16.86
C LEU A 3 22.96 -38.28 17.69
N GLY A 4 23.28 -38.37 18.99
CA GLY A 4 22.63 -39.34 19.89
C GLY A 4 21.16 -39.01 20.08
N ASN A 5 20.33 -40.02 20.37
CA ASN A 5 18.87 -39.87 20.49
C ASN A 5 18.44 -38.90 21.63
N ASN A 6 19.34 -38.57 22.55
CA ASN A 6 19.13 -37.60 23.64
C ASN A 6 19.46 -36.14 23.26
N ASP A 7 20.05 -35.90 22.08
CA ASP A 7 20.42 -34.55 21.60
C ASP A 7 19.38 -33.96 20.64
N LEU A 8 18.31 -34.70 20.32
CA LEU A 8 17.27 -34.27 19.39
C LEU A 8 16.15 -33.53 20.14
N CYS A 9 15.89 -32.29 19.73
CA CYS A 9 14.78 -31.51 20.27
C CYS A 9 13.42 -32.08 19.82
N GLN A 10 12.64 -32.57 20.79
CA GLN A 10 11.29 -33.11 20.55
C GLN A 10 10.17 -32.20 21.04
N SER A 11 10.48 -30.95 21.39
CA SER A 11 9.45 -29.99 21.77
C SER A 11 8.48 -29.75 20.60
N GLN A 12 7.23 -29.43 20.92
CA GLN A 12 6.21 -29.10 19.92
C GLN A 12 6.67 -27.98 18.96
N PHE A 13 7.45 -27.03 19.47
CA PHE A 13 8.05 -25.96 18.67
C PHE A 13 9.06 -26.51 17.66
N CYS A 14 10.00 -27.36 18.09
CA CYS A 14 11.01 -27.95 17.23
C CYS A 14 10.39 -28.82 16.12
N ILE A 15 9.36 -29.60 16.45
CA ILE A 15 8.64 -30.43 15.47
C ILE A 15 7.95 -29.55 14.42
N LYS A 16 7.25 -28.48 14.83
CA LYS A 16 6.61 -27.54 13.91
C LYS A 16 7.63 -26.84 13.01
N ALA A 17 8.74 -26.35 13.58
CA ALA A 17 9.80 -25.68 12.84
C ALA A 17 10.46 -26.63 11.83
N ALA A 18 10.77 -27.86 12.23
CA ALA A 18 11.35 -28.87 11.35
C ALA A 18 10.41 -29.23 10.19
N ASN A 19 9.11 -29.41 10.47
CA ASN A 19 8.11 -29.64 9.42
C ASN A 19 8.04 -28.49 8.42
N HIS A 20 8.07 -27.24 8.90
CA HIS A 20 8.09 -26.07 8.02
C HIS A 20 9.32 -26.05 7.11
N LEU A 21 10.51 -26.35 7.65
CA LEU A 21 11.75 -26.42 6.89
C LEU A 21 11.72 -27.52 5.84
N ILE A 22 11.31 -28.74 6.21
CA ILE A 22 11.26 -29.90 5.28
C ILE A 22 10.30 -29.64 4.11
N ASN A 23 9.19 -28.94 4.37
CA ASN A 23 8.22 -28.58 3.35
C ASN A 23 8.68 -27.42 2.45
N SER A 24 9.72 -26.69 2.85
CA SER A 24 10.28 -25.58 2.08
C SER A 24 11.51 -25.96 1.26
N ILE A 25 12.36 -26.83 1.82
CA ILE A 25 13.65 -27.23 1.23
C ILE A 25 13.47 -28.21 0.06
N ASP A 26 14.08 -27.88 -1.07
CA ASP A 26 14.23 -28.73 -2.25
C ASP A 26 15.60 -29.42 -2.25
N GLN A 27 15.65 -30.62 -1.65
CA GLN A 27 16.86 -31.43 -1.54
C GLN A 27 17.37 -31.98 -2.89
N SER A 28 16.66 -31.75 -4.00
CA SER A 28 17.14 -32.12 -5.34
C SER A 28 18.18 -31.16 -5.91
N VAL A 29 18.41 -30.02 -5.25
CA VAL A 29 19.36 -28.97 -5.67
C VAL A 29 20.55 -28.94 -4.72
N ASP A 30 21.77 -28.84 -5.25
CA ASP A 30 22.96 -28.67 -4.41
C ASP A 30 22.93 -27.27 -3.76
N PRO A 31 22.99 -27.16 -2.41
CA PRO A 31 23.08 -25.86 -1.74
C PRO A 31 24.30 -25.03 -2.14
N CYS A 32 25.40 -25.65 -2.58
CA CYS A 32 26.61 -24.95 -3.05
C CYS A 32 26.40 -24.31 -4.43
N ASP A 33 25.50 -24.86 -5.24
CA ASP A 33 25.20 -24.35 -6.58
C ASP A 33 24.12 -23.28 -6.54
N ASN A 34 23.02 -23.53 -5.82
CA ASN A 34 21.92 -22.58 -5.70
C ASN A 34 21.22 -22.72 -4.34
N PHE A 35 21.81 -22.07 -3.33
CA PHE A 35 21.30 -22.09 -1.97
C PHE A 35 19.85 -21.63 -1.87
N TYR A 36 19.45 -20.61 -2.64
CA TYR A 36 18.07 -20.11 -2.63
C TYR A 36 17.07 -21.17 -3.10
N GLN A 37 17.36 -21.84 -4.21
CA GLN A 37 16.50 -22.91 -4.72
C GLN A 37 16.51 -24.13 -3.79
N PHE A 38 17.65 -24.47 -3.19
CA PHE A 38 17.72 -25.50 -2.16
C PHE A 38 16.83 -25.17 -0.96
N THR A 39 16.90 -23.96 -0.41
CA THR A 39 16.14 -23.60 0.80
C THR A 39 14.66 -23.32 0.55
N CYS A 40 14.30 -22.79 -0.61
CA CYS A 40 12.96 -22.28 -0.92
C CYS A 40 12.24 -23.01 -2.06
N GLY A 41 12.90 -23.92 -2.77
CA GLY A 41 12.42 -24.46 -4.04
C GLY A 41 11.08 -25.20 -3.96
N LYS A 42 10.83 -25.97 -2.90
CA LYS A 42 9.51 -26.60 -2.69
C LYS A 42 8.47 -25.57 -2.27
N TRP A 43 8.86 -24.62 -1.44
CA TRP A 43 7.97 -23.54 -1.03
C TRP A 43 7.47 -22.73 -2.23
N LEU A 44 8.37 -22.35 -3.15
CA LEU A 44 8.03 -21.63 -4.39
C LEU A 44 7.10 -22.42 -5.31
N LYS A 45 7.25 -23.76 -5.36
CA LYS A 45 6.37 -24.63 -6.14
C LYS A 45 4.95 -24.68 -5.57
N ASN A 46 4.84 -24.64 -4.23
CA ASN A 46 3.59 -24.84 -3.51
C ASN A 46 2.86 -23.54 -3.14
N ASN A 47 3.54 -22.39 -3.15
CA ASN A 47 3.00 -21.09 -2.77
C ASN A 47 3.19 -20.10 -3.92
N ARG A 48 2.48 -20.34 -5.01
CA ARG A 48 2.40 -19.36 -6.10
C ARG A 48 1.62 -18.15 -5.59
N THR A 49 2.11 -16.95 -5.87
CA THR A 49 1.33 -15.73 -5.72
C THR A 49 -0.01 -15.91 -6.43
N SER A 50 -1.12 -15.56 -5.75
CA SER A 50 -2.42 -15.46 -6.39
C SER A 50 -2.35 -14.41 -7.51
N GLU A 51 -3.31 -14.44 -8.44
CA GLU A 51 -3.38 -13.47 -9.54
C GLU A 51 -3.48 -12.01 -9.04
N ASP A 52 -3.94 -11.81 -7.80
CA ASP A 52 -4.13 -10.51 -7.17
C ASP A 52 -2.88 -10.00 -6.40
N GLU A 53 -1.80 -10.79 -6.30
CA GLU A 53 -0.60 -10.41 -5.57
C GLU A 53 0.63 -10.26 -6.48
N ASP A 54 1.13 -9.02 -6.61
CA ASP A 54 2.39 -8.73 -7.30
C ASP A 54 3.62 -9.37 -6.62
N LYS A 55 3.54 -9.64 -5.31
CA LYS A 55 4.58 -10.30 -4.50
C LYS A 55 3.97 -11.01 -3.30
N TRP A 56 4.44 -12.23 -3.02
CA TRP A 56 4.02 -12.98 -1.84
C TRP A 56 4.52 -12.31 -0.55
N LYS A 57 3.61 -12.08 0.40
CA LYS A 57 3.90 -11.43 1.70
C LYS A 57 4.06 -12.45 2.83
N PHE A 58 5.23 -13.08 2.96
CA PHE A 58 5.58 -13.82 4.18
C PHE A 58 6.16 -12.82 5.21
N PRO A 59 5.67 -12.66 6.47
CA PRO A 59 4.51 -13.23 7.18
C PRO A 59 3.29 -12.27 7.30
N GLY A 60 3.13 -11.30 6.39
CA GLY A 60 2.11 -10.25 6.48
C GLY A 60 0.67 -10.78 6.56
N ILE A 61 0.39 -11.89 5.88
CA ILE A 61 -0.95 -12.50 5.83
C ILE A 61 -1.49 -12.82 7.24
N ILE A 62 -0.66 -13.39 8.13
CA ILE A 62 -1.09 -13.76 9.48
C ILE A 62 -1.40 -12.51 10.33
N LEU A 63 -0.67 -11.43 10.11
CA LEU A 63 -0.92 -10.17 10.84
C LEU A 63 -2.21 -9.52 10.37
N ASP A 64 -2.47 -9.54 9.06
CA ASP A 64 -3.67 -8.96 8.46
C ASP A 64 -4.95 -9.68 8.94
N GLU A 65 -4.95 -11.02 8.97
CA GLU A 65 -6.08 -11.82 9.48
C GLU A 65 -6.40 -11.51 10.95
N ASN A 66 -5.39 -11.47 11.82
CA ASN A 66 -5.59 -11.16 13.24
C ASN A 66 -6.12 -9.72 13.45
N ILE A 67 -5.66 -8.76 12.65
CA ILE A 67 -6.14 -7.38 12.71
C ILE A 67 -7.60 -7.31 12.24
N ILE A 68 -7.95 -7.99 11.15
CA ILE A 68 -9.31 -8.07 10.63
C ILE A 68 -10.24 -8.67 11.69
N ASP A 69 -9.85 -9.77 12.33
CA ASP A 69 -10.63 -10.39 13.41
C ASP A 69 -10.89 -9.42 14.55
N LEU A 70 -9.84 -8.74 15.04
CA LEU A 70 -9.94 -7.75 16.12
C LEU A 70 -10.87 -6.58 15.77
N LEU A 71 -10.81 -6.11 14.52
CA LEU A 71 -11.61 -4.99 14.03
C LEU A 71 -13.06 -5.39 13.71
N SER A 72 -13.31 -6.65 13.37
CA SER A 72 -14.63 -7.18 13.00
C SER A 72 -15.47 -7.63 14.20
N THR A 73 -14.89 -7.68 15.40
CA THR A 73 -15.63 -8.12 16.61
C THR A 73 -16.70 -7.11 17.04
N ASN A 74 -17.84 -7.63 17.53
CA ASN A 74 -18.95 -6.85 18.10
C ASN A 74 -18.81 -6.60 19.61
N GLU A 75 -17.63 -6.82 20.17
CA GLU A 75 -17.40 -6.62 21.61
C GLU A 75 -17.48 -5.15 22.00
N THR A 76 -18.10 -4.86 23.14
CA THR A 76 -18.15 -3.50 23.67
C THR A 76 -16.76 -3.06 24.13
N VAL A 77 -16.15 -2.13 23.40
CA VAL A 77 -14.84 -1.55 23.76
C VAL A 77 -15.02 -0.16 24.36
N LYS A 78 -14.35 0.11 25.48
CA LYS A 78 -14.39 1.41 26.16
C LYS A 78 -13.36 2.43 25.64
N LEU A 79 -12.29 1.96 25.00
CA LEU A 79 -11.21 2.81 24.50
C LEU A 79 -11.60 3.45 23.17
N GLN A 80 -11.60 4.79 23.12
CA GLN A 80 -11.97 5.55 21.93
C GLN A 80 -11.09 5.23 20.70
N SER A 81 -9.80 4.98 20.91
CA SER A 81 -8.87 4.64 19.82
C SER A 81 -9.29 3.37 19.09
N VAL A 82 -9.71 2.35 19.83
CA VAL A 82 -10.18 1.07 19.26
C VAL A 82 -11.54 1.26 18.58
N MET A 83 -12.44 2.03 19.18
CA MET A 83 -13.73 2.36 18.55
C MET A 83 -13.53 3.09 17.21
N ASN A 84 -12.63 4.08 17.16
CA ASN A 84 -12.33 4.80 15.92
C ASN A 84 -11.74 3.87 14.85
N ALA A 85 -10.84 2.96 15.23
CA ALA A 85 -10.28 1.98 14.30
C ALA A 85 -11.36 1.04 13.73
N ARG A 86 -12.30 0.58 14.56
CA ARG A 86 -13.43 -0.25 14.11
C ARG A 86 -14.42 0.50 13.22
N ILE A 87 -14.70 1.77 13.53
CA ILE A 87 -15.55 2.63 12.67
C ILE A 87 -14.89 2.85 11.32
N LEU A 88 -13.58 3.14 11.30
CA LEU A 88 -12.83 3.30 10.05
C LEU A 88 -12.88 2.00 9.24
N TYR A 89 -12.63 0.86 9.87
CA TYR A 89 -12.70 -0.44 9.21
C TYR A 89 -14.09 -0.72 8.63
N SER A 90 -15.15 -0.57 9.44
CA SER A 90 -16.52 -0.82 8.98
C SER A 90 -16.98 0.13 7.87
N SER A 91 -16.50 1.38 7.85
CA SER A 91 -16.73 2.30 6.74
C SER A 91 -16.01 1.88 5.45
N CYS A 92 -14.84 1.23 5.56
CA CYS A 92 -14.04 0.80 4.43
C CYS A 92 -14.65 -0.43 3.75
N ILE A 93 -15.15 -1.41 4.51
CA ILE A 93 -15.70 -2.66 3.97
C ILE A 93 -17.17 -2.58 3.56
N ASN A 94 -17.86 -1.46 3.85
CA ASN A 94 -19.27 -1.29 3.51
C ASN A 94 -19.46 -0.85 2.06
N GLU A 95 -19.21 -1.76 1.13
CA GLU A 95 -19.36 -1.54 -0.31
C GLU A 95 -20.77 -1.04 -0.68
N THR A 96 -21.81 -1.50 0.00
CA THR A 96 -23.19 -1.05 -0.26
C THR A 96 -23.34 0.47 -0.07
N ASN A 97 -22.72 1.05 0.97
CA ASN A 97 -22.77 2.50 1.15
C ASN A 97 -21.84 3.22 0.17
N ILE A 98 -20.67 2.66 -0.12
CA ILE A 98 -19.70 3.22 -1.08
C ILE A 98 -20.34 3.33 -2.48
N GLU A 99 -20.95 2.25 -2.97
CA GLU A 99 -21.62 2.21 -4.27
C GLU A 99 -22.86 3.11 -4.33
N LYS A 100 -23.55 3.29 -3.19
CA LYS A 100 -24.68 4.22 -3.08
C LYS A 100 -24.24 5.67 -3.20
N GLU A 101 -23.10 6.05 -2.61
CA GLU A 101 -22.54 7.40 -2.72
C GLU A 101 -21.88 7.65 -4.08
N GLY A 102 -21.35 6.61 -4.72
CA GLY A 102 -20.76 6.67 -6.04
C GLY A 102 -19.63 7.70 -6.13
N ILE A 103 -19.69 8.56 -7.15
CA ILE A 103 -18.64 9.56 -7.43
C ILE A 103 -18.89 10.92 -6.79
N ASP A 104 -20.01 11.11 -6.10
CA ASP A 104 -20.40 12.41 -5.55
C ASP A 104 -19.37 12.99 -4.56
N PRO A 105 -18.78 12.18 -3.64
CA PRO A 105 -17.78 12.71 -2.70
C PRO A 105 -16.55 13.28 -3.40
N ILE A 106 -16.04 12.60 -4.44
CA ILE A 106 -14.85 13.05 -5.16
C ILE A 106 -15.14 14.25 -6.06
N LEU A 107 -16.30 14.29 -6.72
CA LEU A 107 -16.73 15.46 -7.50
C LEU A 107 -16.91 16.70 -6.62
N SER A 108 -17.48 16.52 -5.42
CA SER A 108 -17.61 17.60 -4.44
C SER A 108 -16.25 18.17 -4.04
N LEU A 109 -15.26 17.31 -3.75
CA LEU A 109 -13.90 17.74 -3.43
C LEU A 109 -13.24 18.49 -4.60
N ILE A 110 -13.33 17.94 -5.83
CA ILE A 110 -12.76 18.57 -7.03
C ILE A 110 -13.35 19.97 -7.23
N ASN A 111 -14.67 20.12 -7.15
CA ASN A 111 -15.35 21.36 -7.44
C ASN A 111 -15.23 22.40 -6.32
N THR A 112 -15.19 21.97 -5.04
CA THR A 112 -15.23 22.90 -3.90
C THR A 112 -13.86 23.17 -3.27
N GLN A 113 -12.96 22.18 -3.24
CA GLN A 113 -11.66 22.30 -2.57
C GLN A 113 -10.51 22.53 -3.54
N PHE A 114 -10.58 21.95 -4.74
CA PHE A 114 -9.45 21.94 -5.68
C PHE A 114 -9.57 22.93 -6.84
N GLY A 115 -10.68 23.68 -6.93
CA GLY A 115 -10.87 24.67 -7.99
C GLY A 115 -11.18 24.06 -9.36
N GLY A 116 -11.70 22.83 -9.36
CA GLY A 116 -12.09 22.10 -10.56
C GLY A 116 -10.97 21.29 -11.20
N TRP A 117 -11.34 20.49 -12.19
CA TRP A 117 -10.40 19.74 -13.04
C TRP A 117 -10.69 20.09 -14.51
N PRO A 118 -9.77 20.81 -15.20
CA PRO A 118 -10.02 21.31 -16.56
C PRO A 118 -10.57 20.28 -17.56
N ILE A 119 -10.17 19.01 -17.45
CA ILE A 119 -10.63 17.95 -18.34
C ILE A 119 -12.12 17.63 -18.17
N LEU A 120 -12.68 17.81 -16.96
CA LEU A 120 -14.09 17.57 -16.67
C LEU A 120 -14.97 18.76 -17.09
N GLN A 121 -14.44 19.97 -16.93
CA GLN A 121 -15.20 21.21 -17.08
C GLN A 121 -15.06 21.86 -18.48
N GLY A 122 -14.03 21.52 -19.24
CA GLY A 122 -13.79 22.03 -20.58
C GLY A 122 -13.79 23.57 -20.61
N SER A 123 -14.62 24.15 -21.48
CA SER A 123 -14.71 25.61 -21.66
C SER A 123 -15.31 26.35 -20.47
N SER A 124 -15.97 25.65 -19.53
CA SER A 124 -16.52 26.29 -18.32
C SER A 124 -15.44 26.58 -17.27
N TRP A 125 -14.29 25.89 -17.35
CA TRP A 125 -13.15 26.16 -16.46
C TRP A 125 -12.41 27.42 -16.90
N LYS A 126 -12.13 28.31 -15.94
CA LYS A 126 -11.48 29.60 -16.19
C LYS A 126 -10.13 29.67 -15.48
N SER A 127 -9.06 29.76 -16.26
CA SER A 127 -7.71 29.94 -15.73
C SER A 127 -7.56 31.25 -14.94
N SER A 128 -8.29 32.30 -15.31
CA SER A 128 -8.24 33.61 -14.65
C SER A 128 -8.68 33.59 -13.19
N THR A 129 -9.50 32.61 -12.79
CA THR A 129 -9.99 32.46 -11.41
C THR A 129 -9.24 31.36 -10.64
N PHE A 130 -8.36 30.62 -11.30
CA PHE A 130 -7.64 29.51 -10.69
C PHE A 130 -6.46 30.02 -9.85
N ASN A 131 -6.34 29.51 -8.63
CA ASN A 131 -5.25 29.83 -7.71
C ASN A 131 -4.43 28.58 -7.40
N LEU A 132 -3.27 28.44 -8.05
CA LEU A 132 -2.38 27.30 -7.88
C LEU A 132 -1.87 27.16 -6.44
N THR A 133 -1.54 28.27 -5.77
CA THR A 133 -1.07 28.25 -4.38
C THR A 133 -2.14 27.69 -3.45
N ASN A 134 -3.40 28.10 -3.62
CA ASN A 134 -4.52 27.58 -2.84
C ASN A 134 -4.73 26.08 -3.09
N LEU A 135 -4.63 25.63 -4.36
CA LEU A 135 -4.70 24.20 -4.69
C LEU A 135 -3.59 23.42 -3.97
N LEU A 136 -2.33 23.87 -4.06
CA LEU A 136 -1.20 23.18 -3.43
C LEU A 136 -1.37 23.10 -1.91
N LEU A 137 -1.79 24.18 -1.26
CA LEU A 137 -2.07 24.18 0.18
C LEU A 137 -3.15 23.16 0.55
N LYS A 138 -4.24 23.09 -0.24
CA LYS A 138 -5.30 22.11 -0.03
C LYS A 138 -4.80 20.68 -0.25
N LEU A 139 -4.09 20.41 -1.34
CA LEU A 139 -3.53 19.08 -1.61
C LEU A 139 -2.61 18.61 -0.48
N HIS A 140 -1.73 19.47 0.03
CA HIS A 140 -0.89 19.14 1.19
C HIS A 140 -1.70 18.87 2.47
N GLN A 141 -2.80 19.58 2.73
CA GLN A 141 -3.71 19.30 3.85
C GLN A 141 -4.38 17.92 3.73
N TYR A 142 -4.58 17.43 2.51
CA TYR A 142 -5.05 16.07 2.23
C TYR A 142 -3.90 15.05 2.09
N ASN A 143 -2.68 15.38 2.54
CA ASN A 143 -1.47 14.56 2.42
C ASN A 143 -1.08 14.19 0.96
N TYR A 144 -1.53 14.98 -0.01
CA TYR A 144 -1.14 14.82 -1.42
C TYR A 144 0.03 15.74 -1.75
N ASN A 145 1.24 15.18 -1.76
CA ASN A 145 2.50 15.90 -1.96
C ASN A 145 2.86 16.09 -3.45
N PHE A 146 1.98 16.77 -4.18
CA PHE A 146 2.21 17.10 -5.60
C PHE A 146 3.25 18.21 -5.76
N SER A 147 4.12 18.11 -6.77
CA SER A 147 5.25 19.02 -7.07
C SER A 147 6.42 18.89 -6.08
N PHE A 148 6.18 19.19 -4.80
CA PHE A 148 7.16 19.01 -3.72
C PHE A 148 6.48 18.34 -2.53
N SER A 149 7.26 17.78 -1.62
CA SER A 149 6.76 17.34 -0.31
C SER A 149 7.11 18.38 0.74
N ILE A 150 6.25 18.50 1.75
CA ILE A 150 6.54 19.29 2.95
C ILE A 150 6.24 18.42 4.16
N SER A 151 7.19 18.33 5.07
CA SER A 151 7.11 17.50 6.27
C SER A 151 7.82 18.19 7.43
N SER A 152 7.42 17.77 8.64
CA SER A 152 8.10 18.13 9.88
C SER A 152 9.03 16.98 10.25
N GLU A 153 10.33 17.21 10.20
CA GLU A 153 11.36 16.17 10.39
C GLU A 153 12.36 16.55 11.48
N VAL A 154 13.03 15.56 12.05
CA VAL A 154 14.10 15.79 13.03
C VAL A 154 15.26 16.49 12.32
N ASP A 155 15.82 17.54 12.94
CA ASP A 155 16.97 18.22 12.37
C ASP A 155 18.20 17.30 12.41
N GLU A 156 18.75 16.94 11.25
CA GLU A 156 19.94 16.11 11.13
C GLU A 156 21.16 16.68 11.86
N LYS A 157 21.21 18.01 12.05
CA LYS A 157 22.28 18.71 12.79
C LYS A 157 21.98 18.82 14.28
N ASN A 158 20.74 18.64 14.69
CA ASN A 158 20.32 18.70 16.09
C ASN A 158 19.11 17.77 16.32
N SER A 159 19.39 16.53 16.74
CA SER A 159 18.36 15.52 16.93
C SER A 159 17.34 15.82 18.05
N SER A 160 17.54 16.89 18.82
CA SER A 160 16.59 17.38 19.82
C SER A 160 15.64 18.45 19.28
N ALA A 161 15.81 18.87 18.02
CA ALA A 161 14.97 19.86 17.36
C ALA A 161 14.28 19.27 16.12
N THR A 162 13.22 19.96 15.70
CA THR A 162 12.46 19.64 14.49
C THR A 162 12.57 20.80 13.52
N THR A 163 12.66 20.49 12.23
CA THR A 163 12.72 21.47 11.14
C THR A 163 11.71 21.14 10.05
N ILE A 164 11.44 22.11 9.18
CA ILE A 164 10.64 21.89 7.98
C ILE A 164 11.55 21.28 6.92
N PHE A 165 11.19 20.11 6.44
CA PHE A 165 11.81 19.49 5.28
C PHE A 165 10.97 19.79 4.03
N ILE A 166 11.66 20.20 2.95
CA ILE A 166 11.07 20.38 1.62
C ILE A 166 11.81 19.45 0.67
N GLY A 167 11.08 18.49 0.12
CA GLY A 167 11.63 17.43 -0.71
C GLY A 167 10.98 17.33 -2.08
N GLN A 168 11.42 16.31 -2.82
CA GLN A 168 10.80 15.95 -4.10
C GLN A 168 9.36 15.46 -3.87
N GLY A 169 8.42 15.98 -4.68
CA GLY A 169 7.03 15.55 -4.64
C GLY A 169 6.82 14.17 -5.27
N SER A 170 5.61 13.65 -5.12
CA SER A 170 5.22 12.36 -5.70
C SER A 170 5.09 12.45 -7.23
N LEU A 171 5.43 11.34 -7.88
CA LEU A 171 5.15 11.09 -9.29
C LEU A 171 4.01 10.07 -9.40
N GLY A 172 3.19 10.17 -10.43
CA GLY A 172 2.09 9.22 -10.65
C GLY A 172 2.57 7.79 -10.99
N LEU A 173 3.73 7.66 -11.62
CA LEU A 173 4.43 6.40 -11.83
C LEU A 173 5.56 6.29 -10.81
N SER A 174 5.76 5.08 -10.30
CA SER A 174 6.65 4.80 -9.16
C SER A 174 8.12 5.16 -9.37
N GLN A 175 8.55 5.35 -10.62
CA GLN A 175 9.95 5.62 -10.94
C GLN A 175 10.09 6.65 -12.05
N ARG A 176 11.05 7.55 -11.89
CA ARG A 176 11.40 8.58 -12.89
C ARG A 176 11.69 7.99 -14.27
N GLN A 177 12.29 6.80 -14.34
CA GLN A 177 12.68 6.15 -15.59
C GLN A 177 11.49 5.81 -16.50
N TYR A 178 10.28 5.64 -15.94
CA TYR A 178 9.09 5.42 -16.77
C TYR A 178 8.74 6.64 -17.62
N TYR A 179 9.15 7.85 -17.21
CA TYR A 179 8.88 9.07 -17.94
C TYR A 179 9.91 9.37 -19.04
N ALA A 180 11.00 8.58 -19.14
CA ALA A 180 12.05 8.81 -20.13
C ALA A 180 11.71 8.24 -21.51
N LYS A 181 10.82 7.25 -21.60
CA LYS A 181 10.41 6.61 -22.86
C LYS A 181 8.99 6.08 -22.77
N GLU A 182 8.32 5.99 -23.92
CA GLU A 182 7.03 5.32 -23.99
C GLU A 182 7.19 3.81 -23.80
N THR A 183 6.32 3.23 -22.99
CA THR A 183 6.23 1.81 -22.66
C THR A 183 4.76 1.43 -22.49
N ASN A 184 4.46 0.13 -22.41
CA ASN A 184 3.11 -0.34 -22.09
C ASN A 184 2.56 0.27 -20.77
N ILE A 185 3.44 0.52 -19.79
CA ILE A 185 3.07 1.14 -18.50
C ILE A 185 2.64 2.60 -18.69
N THR A 186 3.38 3.39 -19.48
CA THR A 186 2.99 4.79 -19.73
C THR A 186 1.74 4.91 -20.58
N ILE A 187 1.53 3.97 -21.51
CA ILE A 187 0.31 3.87 -22.31
C ILE A 187 -0.88 3.56 -21.39
N ALA A 188 -0.75 2.56 -20.51
CA ALA A 188 -1.77 2.21 -19.53
C ALA A 188 -2.07 3.35 -18.56
N TYR A 189 -1.04 4.06 -18.07
CA TYR A 189 -1.22 5.23 -17.21
C TYR A 189 -2.00 6.36 -17.90
N ARG A 190 -1.71 6.61 -19.18
CA ARG A 190 -2.47 7.56 -19.99
C ARG A 190 -3.92 7.13 -20.17
N GLN A 191 -4.16 5.86 -20.49
CA GLN A 191 -5.51 5.30 -20.61
C GLN A 191 -6.27 5.39 -19.29
N PHE A 192 -5.62 5.10 -18.16
CA PHE A 192 -6.20 5.24 -16.83
C PHE A 192 -6.67 6.67 -16.56
N MET A 193 -5.84 7.68 -16.84
CA MET A 193 -6.25 9.09 -16.71
C MET A 193 -7.50 9.43 -17.53
N TYR A 194 -7.59 8.93 -18.77
CA TYR A 194 -8.77 9.12 -19.62
C TYR A 194 -10.01 8.39 -19.09
N SER A 195 -9.85 7.14 -18.64
CA SER A 195 -10.95 6.34 -18.10
C SER A 195 -11.52 6.96 -16.83
N VAL A 196 -10.67 7.45 -15.93
CA VAL A 196 -11.10 8.17 -14.72
C VAL A 196 -11.83 9.45 -15.10
N ALA A 197 -11.29 10.25 -16.01
CA ALA A 197 -11.97 11.46 -16.47
C ALA A 197 -13.35 11.15 -17.07
N LYS A 198 -13.46 10.11 -17.89
CA LYS A 198 -14.72 9.65 -18.48
C LYS A 198 -15.71 9.12 -17.44
N ALA A 199 -15.25 8.48 -16.38
CA ALA A 199 -16.10 7.98 -15.30
C ALA A 199 -16.65 9.12 -14.43
N LEU A 200 -16.01 10.29 -14.45
CA LEU A 200 -16.40 11.47 -13.67
C LEU A 200 -17.22 12.49 -14.45
N THR A 201 -17.42 12.29 -15.75
CA THR A 201 -18.28 13.11 -16.64
C THR A 201 -19.62 12.45 -16.88
#